data_AF-A0A7S1XCH8-F1
#
_entry.id   AF-A0A7S1XCH8-F1
#
_cell.length_a   1.000
_cell.length_b   1.000
_cell.length_c   1.000
_cell.angle_alpha   90.00
_cell.angle_beta   90.00
_cell.angle_gamma   90.00
#
_symmetry.space_group_name_H-M   'P 1'
#
loop_
_entity.id
_entity.type
_entity.pdbx_description
1 polymer ?
#
loop_
_entity_poly.entity_id
_entity_poly.type
_entity_poly.pdbx_seq_one_letter_code
_entity_poly.pdbx_strand_id
1 'polypeptide(L)'
;SRDVDRMDTLMDCLWKLPDWMSLKQAVLPKAQVEDGPRLMMIKARVKLQEGGVQEAQELINHASVRLLHQWWQLPHVGITPAMPFLETLQPLVELHESSRILVDLGVLQQQHRADHLYSDLKDIMETWRLRLPNEWESL
;
A
#
# COMPACT_ATOMS: atom_id res chain seq x y z
N SER A 1 -11.73 13.40 -17.16
CA SER A 1 -11.26 14.79 -16.97
C SER A 1 -12.01 15.58 -15.89
N ARG A 2 -13.01 15.03 -15.18
CA ARG A 2 -13.54 15.62 -13.92
C ARG A 2 -14.15 14.53 -13.02
N ASP A 3 -14.81 13.55 -13.63
CA ASP A 3 -15.27 12.34 -12.95
C ASP A 3 -14.12 11.42 -12.49
N VAL A 4 -12.99 11.42 -13.22
CA VAL A 4 -11.80 10.63 -12.86
C VAL A 4 -11.20 11.14 -11.55
N ASP A 5 -10.96 12.45 -11.46
CA ASP A 5 -10.43 13.12 -10.25
C ASP A 5 -11.38 12.95 -9.06
N ARG A 6 -12.69 13.11 -9.27
CA ARG A 6 -13.70 12.89 -8.22
C ARG A 6 -13.64 11.45 -7.68
N MET A 7 -13.42 10.47 -8.56
CA MET A 7 -13.29 9.09 -8.14
C MET A 7 -11.96 8.79 -7.45
N ASP A 8 -10.86 9.45 -7.84
CA ASP A 8 -9.57 9.30 -7.17
C ASP A 8 -9.63 9.86 -5.74
N THR A 9 -10.24 11.02 -5.55
CA THR A 9 -10.51 11.56 -4.22
C THR A 9 -11.42 10.65 -3.39
N LEU A 10 -12.49 10.12 -4.00
CA LEU A 10 -13.40 9.20 -3.32
C LEU A 10 -12.67 7.96 -2.82
N MET A 11 -11.83 7.34 -3.66
CA MET A 11 -11.06 6.17 -3.26
C MET A 11 -10.06 6.52 -2.16
N ASP A 12 -9.39 7.68 -2.23
CA ASP A 12 -8.47 8.19 -1.21
C ASP A 12 -9.15 8.41 0.16
N CYS A 13 -10.44 8.74 0.17
CA CYS A 13 -11.24 8.80 1.40
C CYS A 13 -11.67 7.40 1.85
N LEU A 14 -12.20 6.58 0.94
CA LEU A 14 -12.81 5.29 1.27
C LEU A 14 -11.81 4.28 1.88
N TRP A 15 -10.55 4.26 1.43
CA TRP A 15 -9.56 3.34 2.01
C TRP A 15 -9.20 3.65 3.46
N LYS A 16 -9.49 4.87 3.93
CA LYS A 16 -9.27 5.31 5.33
C LYS A 16 -10.45 4.98 6.24
N LEU A 17 -11.55 4.47 5.69
CA LEU A 17 -12.78 4.13 6.41
C LEU A 17 -12.92 2.61 6.53
N PRO A 18 -13.66 2.10 7.53
CA PRO A 18 -13.94 0.67 7.66
C PRO A 18 -14.92 0.12 6.60
N ASP A 19 -15.38 0.97 5.67
CA ASP A 19 -16.33 0.60 4.61
C ASP A 19 -15.63 0.05 3.36
N TRP A 20 -15.15 -1.18 3.47
CA TRP A 20 -14.49 -1.91 2.38
C TRP A 20 -15.42 -2.24 1.22
N MET A 21 -16.73 -2.37 1.48
CA MET A 21 -17.73 -2.68 0.45
C MET A 21 -17.88 -1.52 -0.53
N SER A 22 -18.00 -0.30 -0.03
CA SER A 22 -18.03 0.90 -0.86
C SER A 22 -16.70 1.10 -1.60
N LEU A 23 -15.56 0.83 -0.96
CA LEU A 23 -14.26 0.89 -1.64
C LEU A 23 -14.19 -0.09 -2.81
N LYS A 24 -14.60 -1.35 -2.61
CA LYS A 24 -14.62 -2.36 -3.67
C LYS A 24 -15.51 -1.92 -4.83
N GLN A 25 -16.69 -1.39 -4.56
CA GLN A 25 -17.59 -0.87 -5.58
C GLN A 25 -16.99 0.30 -6.36
N ALA A 26 -16.20 1.16 -5.70
CA ALA A 26 -15.50 2.27 -6.37
C ALA A 26 -14.32 1.81 -7.25
N VAL A 27 -13.68 0.69 -6.89
CA VAL A 27 -12.50 0.15 -7.58
C VAL A 27 -12.88 -0.71 -8.81
N LEU A 28 -13.99 -1.46 -8.74
CA LEU A 28 -14.45 -2.37 -9.81
C LEU A 28 -14.57 -1.72 -11.21
N PRO A 29 -15.13 -0.51 -11.37
CA PRO A 29 -15.27 0.15 -12.67
C PRO A 29 -13.92 0.53 -13.31
N LYS A 30 -12.85 0.68 -12.52
CA LYS A 30 -11.51 1.04 -13.00
C LYS A 30 -10.64 -0.19 -13.33
N ALA A 31 -11.22 -1.38 -13.47
CA ALA A 31 -10.49 -2.56 -13.95
C ALA A 31 -10.01 -2.45 -15.42
N GLN A 32 -10.49 -1.45 -16.18
CA GLN A 32 -10.26 -1.27 -17.61
C GLN A 32 -9.45 0.00 -17.98
N VAL A 33 -9.07 0.82 -17.00
CA VAL A 33 -8.26 2.04 -17.21
C VAL A 33 -6.81 1.71 -16.87
N GLU A 34 -5.85 2.34 -17.54
CA GLU A 34 -4.43 2.20 -17.24
C GLU A 34 -4.18 2.39 -15.73
N ASP A 35 -3.79 1.30 -15.05
CA ASP A 35 -3.67 1.29 -13.60
C ASP A 35 -2.43 2.07 -13.16
N GLY A 36 -2.60 3.32 -12.74
CA GLY A 36 -1.55 4.04 -12.02
C GLY A 36 -1.14 3.29 -10.74
N PRO A 37 0.10 3.44 -10.23
CA PRO A 37 0.55 2.73 -9.02
C PRO A 37 -0.38 2.91 -7.81
N ARG A 38 -0.99 4.09 -7.66
CA ARG A 38 -1.98 4.37 -6.62
C ARG A 38 -3.19 3.45 -6.69
N LEU A 39 -3.77 3.25 -7.88
CA LEU A 39 -4.93 2.37 -8.06
C LEU A 39 -4.55 0.91 -7.83
N MET A 40 -3.35 0.48 -8.23
CA MET A 40 -2.83 -0.85 -7.94
C MET A 40 -2.73 -1.10 -6.42
N MET A 41 -2.21 -0.13 -5.66
CA MET A 41 -2.16 -0.23 -4.19
C MET A 41 -3.55 -0.31 -3.54
N ILE A 42 -4.52 0.46 -4.05
CA ILE A 42 -5.91 0.40 -3.54
C ILE A 42 -6.55 -0.97 -3.86
N LYS A 43 -6.36 -1.49 -5.08
CA LYS A 43 -6.79 -2.85 -5.45
C LYS A 43 -6.17 -3.90 -4.54
N ALA A 44 -4.88 -3.79 -4.24
CA ALA A 44 -4.18 -4.70 -3.35
C ALA A 44 -4.73 -4.65 -1.91
N ARG A 45 -5.07 -3.47 -1.37
CA ARG A 45 -5.75 -3.36 -0.07
C ARG A 45 -7.07 -4.12 -0.02
N VAL A 46 -7.89 -3.97 -1.07
CA VAL A 46 -9.15 -4.73 -1.21
C VAL A 46 -8.85 -6.24 -1.25
N LYS A 47 -7.82 -6.67 -1.99
CA LYS A 47 -7.41 -8.08 -2.05
C LYS A 47 -6.92 -8.65 -0.73
N LEU A 48 -6.11 -7.90 0.02
CA LEU A 48 -5.71 -8.30 1.37
C LEU A 48 -6.93 -8.46 2.29
N GLN A 49 -7.90 -7.54 2.22
CA GLN A 49 -9.12 -7.62 3.01
C GLN A 49 -9.99 -8.84 2.65
N GLU A 50 -9.98 -9.27 1.39
CA GLU A 50 -10.65 -10.48 0.92
C GLU A 50 -9.89 -11.78 1.27
N GLY A 51 -8.70 -11.68 1.87
CA GLY A 51 -7.81 -12.83 2.14
C GLY A 51 -6.99 -13.29 0.92
N GLY A 52 -7.09 -12.59 -0.21
CA GLY A 52 -6.33 -12.84 -1.44
C GLY A 52 -4.90 -12.28 -1.35
N VAL A 53 -4.09 -12.84 -0.46
CA VAL A 53 -2.72 -12.37 -0.19
C VAL A 53 -1.83 -12.48 -1.42
N GLN A 54 -1.96 -13.55 -2.20
CA GLN A 54 -1.16 -13.77 -3.40
C GLN A 54 -1.46 -12.73 -4.48
N GLU A 55 -2.74 -12.49 -4.76
CA GLU A 55 -3.19 -11.50 -5.74
C GLU A 55 -2.83 -10.07 -5.30
N ALA A 56 -2.87 -9.79 -4.00
CA ALA A 56 -2.37 -8.53 -3.47
C ALA A 56 -0.86 -8.38 -3.70
N GLN A 57 -0.07 -9.41 -3.44
CA GLN A 57 1.39 -9.39 -3.65
C GLN A 57 1.76 -9.12 -5.12
N GLU A 58 1.02 -9.71 -6.06
CA GLU A 58 1.20 -9.45 -7.50
C GLU A 58 0.96 -7.96 -7.84
N LEU A 59 -0.13 -7.38 -7.32
CA LEU A 59 -0.45 -5.96 -7.51
C LEU A 59 0.59 -5.05 -6.85
N ILE A 60 1.07 -5.39 -5.65
CA ILE A 60 2.15 -4.68 -4.96
C ILE A 60 3.41 -4.69 -5.82
N ASN A 61 3.83 -5.85 -6.33
CA ASN A 61 5.02 -5.98 -7.16
C ASN A 61 4.93 -5.15 -8.46
N HIS A 62 3.76 -5.16 -9.12
CA HIS A 62 3.54 -4.31 -10.29
C HIS A 62 3.62 -2.82 -9.95
N ALA A 63 3.04 -2.39 -8.83
CA ALA A 63 3.14 -1.01 -8.36
C ALA A 63 4.59 -0.62 -8.05
N SER A 64 5.36 -1.52 -7.40
CA SER A 64 6.78 -1.33 -7.11
C SER A 64 7.59 -1.05 -8.37
N VAL A 65 7.44 -1.88 -9.41
CA VAL A 65 8.15 -1.70 -10.68
C VAL A 65 7.79 -0.37 -11.32
N ARG A 66 6.50 0.01 -11.35
CA ARG A 66 6.07 1.29 -11.93
C ARG A 66 6.62 2.50 -11.16
N LEU A 67 6.62 2.45 -9.82
CA LEU A 67 7.17 3.52 -9.00
C LEU A 67 8.70 3.61 -9.17
N LEU A 68 9.41 2.50 -9.22
CA LEU A 68 10.87 2.50 -9.48
C LEU A 68 11.21 3.08 -10.86
N HIS A 69 10.40 2.80 -11.87
CA HIS A 69 10.54 3.44 -13.19
C HIS A 69 10.34 4.96 -13.12
N GLN A 70 9.35 5.44 -12.36
CA GLN A 70 9.12 6.87 -12.16
C GLN A 70 10.27 7.52 -11.39
N TRP A 71 10.79 6.86 -10.36
CA TRP A 71 11.97 7.30 -9.62
C TRP A 71 13.18 7.48 -10.54
N TRP A 72 13.44 6.50 -11.40
CA TRP A 72 14.55 6.55 -12.37
C TRP A 72 14.44 7.73 -13.35
N GLN A 73 13.21 8.16 -13.67
CA GLN A 73 12.94 9.28 -14.57
C GLN A 73 13.08 10.66 -13.91
N LEU A 74 13.27 10.73 -12.58
CA LEU A 74 13.39 12.01 -11.90
C LEU A 74 14.64 12.78 -12.35
N PRO A 75 14.54 14.12 -12.51
CA PRO A 75 15.69 14.94 -12.85
C PRO A 75 16.75 14.84 -11.75
N HIS A 76 18.03 14.68 -12.14
CA HIS A 76 19.15 14.51 -11.20
C HIS A 76 19.57 15.83 -10.53
N VAL A 77 18.64 16.79 -10.43
CA VAL A 77 18.92 18.17 -10.00
C VAL A 77 18.48 18.31 -8.53
N GLY A 78 19.40 17.95 -7.62
CA GLY A 78 19.20 18.09 -6.18
C GLY A 78 18.24 17.08 -5.54
N ILE A 79 18.07 17.19 -4.21
CA ILE A 79 17.26 16.26 -3.39
C ILE A 79 15.78 16.69 -3.33
N THR A 80 15.48 17.96 -3.64
CA THR A 80 14.14 18.56 -3.53
C THR A 80 13.03 17.79 -4.26
N PRO A 81 13.20 17.27 -5.49
CA PRO A 81 12.14 16.50 -6.16
C PRO A 81 12.05 15.04 -5.67
N ALA A 82 13.10 14.50 -5.06
CA ALA A 82 13.12 13.12 -4.57
C ALA A 82 12.33 12.95 -3.26
N MET A 83 12.32 13.97 -2.41
CA MET A 83 11.66 13.96 -1.11
C MET A 83 10.15 13.65 -1.17
N PRO A 84 9.31 14.40 -1.92
CA PRO A 84 7.88 14.08 -2.02
C PRO A 84 7.65 12.72 -2.73
N PHE A 85 8.60 12.24 -3.54
CA PHE A 85 8.49 10.92 -4.13
C PHE A 85 8.67 9.81 -3.09
N LEU A 86 9.62 9.96 -2.15
CA LEU A 86 9.81 8.98 -1.08
C LEU A 86 8.54 8.80 -0.23
N GLU A 87 7.81 9.89 0.03
CA GLU A 87 6.50 9.82 0.71
C GLU A 87 5.50 8.93 -0.07
N THR A 88 5.54 8.95 -1.40
CA THR A 88 4.65 8.10 -2.22
C THR A 88 5.03 6.61 -2.17
N LEU A 89 6.27 6.27 -1.80
CA LEU A 89 6.71 4.89 -1.63
C LEU A 89 6.30 4.32 -0.26
N GLN A 90 6.07 5.17 0.75
CA GLN A 90 5.74 4.71 2.09
C GLN A 90 4.49 3.81 2.13
N PRO A 91 3.35 4.16 1.49
CA PRO A 91 2.18 3.28 1.44
C PRO A 91 2.43 1.93 0.77
N LEU A 92 3.39 1.85 -0.15
CA LEU A 92 3.77 0.61 -0.82
C LEU A 92 4.52 -0.33 0.14
N VAL A 93 5.44 0.23 0.93
CA VAL A 93 6.21 -0.52 1.94
C VAL A 93 5.28 -1.06 3.02
N GLU A 94 4.38 -0.21 3.55
CA GLU A 94 3.39 -0.62 4.55
C GLU A 94 2.47 -1.73 4.02
N LEU A 95 2.10 -1.66 2.74
CA LEU A 95 1.25 -2.66 2.10
C LEU A 95 1.98 -4.00 1.91
N HIS A 96 3.27 -3.95 1.58
CA HIS A 96 4.12 -5.15 1.53
C HIS A 96 4.26 -5.79 2.92
N GLU A 97 4.50 -4.98 3.95
CA GLU A 97 4.58 -5.45 5.35
C GLU A 97 3.23 -5.99 5.85
N SER A 98 2.12 -5.37 5.45
CA SER A 98 0.76 -5.87 5.75
C SER A 98 0.51 -7.25 5.15
N SER A 99 0.92 -7.47 3.92
CA SER A 99 0.86 -8.79 3.26
C SER A 99 1.64 -9.83 4.07
N ARG A 100 2.86 -9.48 4.48
CA ARG A 100 3.71 -10.34 5.30
C ARG A 100 3.06 -10.70 6.64
N ILE A 101 2.52 -9.71 7.35
CA ILE A 101 1.80 -9.92 8.61
C ILE A 101 0.65 -10.92 8.43
N LEU A 102 -0.13 -10.80 7.35
CA LEU A 102 -1.27 -11.71 7.10
C LEU A 102 -0.82 -13.14 6.83
N VAL A 103 0.28 -13.34 6.11
CA VAL A 103 0.89 -14.68 5.93
C VAL A 103 1.31 -15.26 7.27
N ASP A 104 2.05 -14.48 8.07
CA ASP A 104 2.60 -14.92 9.34
C ASP A 104 1.48 -15.26 10.35
N LEU A 105 0.42 -14.45 10.42
CA LEU A 105 -0.78 -14.76 11.21
C LEU A 105 -1.46 -16.06 10.76
N GLY A 106 -1.55 -16.30 9.46
CA GLY A 106 -2.09 -17.55 8.92
C GLY A 106 -1.28 -18.78 9.36
N VAL A 107 0.05 -18.66 9.39
CA VAL A 107 0.95 -19.74 9.86
C VAL A 107 0.82 -19.96 11.37
N LEU A 108 0.75 -18.88 12.16
CA LEU A 108 0.55 -18.95 13.62
C LEU A 108 -0.70 -19.72 14.00
N GLN A 109 -1.81 -19.48 13.28
CA GLN A 109 -3.07 -20.17 13.50
C GLN A 109 -2.95 -21.70 13.28
N GLN A 110 -2.05 -22.15 12.40
CA GLN A 110 -1.89 -23.56 12.05
C GLN A 110 -0.91 -24.30 12.98
N GLN A 111 0.22 -23.68 13.34
CA GLN A 111 1.36 -24.43 13.89
C GLN A 111 1.53 -24.36 15.41
N HIS A 112 0.77 -23.52 16.15
CA HIS A 112 0.85 -23.35 17.62
C HIS A 112 2.27 -23.13 18.19
N ARG A 113 3.28 -22.88 17.34
CA ARG A 113 4.65 -22.53 17.69
C ARG A 113 4.89 -21.11 17.25
N ALA A 114 5.03 -20.21 18.22
CA ALA A 114 4.73 -18.82 17.96
C ALA A 114 5.84 -17.84 18.34
N ASP A 115 6.85 -18.26 19.10
CA ASP A 115 7.81 -17.33 19.71
C ASP A 115 8.63 -16.54 18.67
N HIS A 116 9.12 -17.21 17.62
CA HIS A 116 9.89 -16.54 16.56
C HIS A 116 9.00 -15.65 15.67
N LEU A 117 7.81 -16.12 15.27
CA LEU A 117 6.89 -15.33 14.44
C LEU A 117 6.34 -14.11 15.20
N TYR A 118 6.11 -14.23 16.50
CA TYR A 118 5.72 -13.08 17.32
C TYR A 118 6.83 -12.02 17.42
N SER A 119 8.10 -12.45 17.40
CA SER A 119 9.22 -11.50 17.35
C SER A 119 9.20 -10.70 16.06
N ASP A 120 9.10 -11.38 14.90
CA ASP A 120 9.10 -10.72 13.59
C ASP A 120 7.91 -9.75 13.45
N LEU A 121 6.71 -10.16 13.91
CA LEU A 121 5.54 -9.28 13.93
C LEU A 121 5.77 -8.04 14.80
N LYS A 122 6.35 -8.23 15.99
CA LYS A 122 6.64 -7.14 16.91
C LYS A 122 7.63 -6.15 16.30
N ASP A 123 8.64 -6.65 15.57
CA ASP A 123 9.63 -5.80 14.91
C ASP A 123 9.00 -4.94 13.81
N ILE A 124 8.07 -5.49 13.02
CA ILE A 124 7.30 -4.73 12.04
C ILE A 124 6.44 -3.66 12.73
N MET A 125 5.72 -4.01 13.80
CA MET A 125 4.88 -3.05 14.53
C MET A 125 5.69 -1.91 15.15
N GLU A 126 6.85 -2.23 15.74
CA GLU A 126 7.76 -1.22 16.31
C GLU A 126 8.31 -0.32 15.20
N THR A 127 8.63 -0.89 14.05
CA THR A 127 9.05 -0.13 12.89
C THR A 127 7.97 0.84 12.42
N TRP A 128 6.70 0.41 12.35
CA TRP A 128 5.58 1.30 12.01
C TRP A 128 5.38 2.41 13.03
N ARG A 129 5.55 2.10 14.32
CA ARG A 129 5.46 3.09 15.40
C ARG A 129 6.47 4.22 15.25
N LEU A 130 7.65 3.92 14.69
CA LEU A 130 8.75 4.86 14.53
C LEU A 130 8.74 5.60 13.18
N ARG A 131 8.05 5.08 12.16
CA ARG A 131 7.92 5.72 10.84
C ARG A 131 6.81 6.78 10.85
N LEU A 132 7.06 7.88 11.53
CA LEU A 132 6.20 9.07 11.51
C LEU A 132 6.71 10.08 10.47
N PRO A 133 5.81 10.90 9.86
CA PRO A 133 6.21 12.03 9.04
C PRO A 133 7.14 12.97 9.82
N ASN A 134 8.05 13.63 9.09
CA ASN A 134 8.90 14.62 9.71
C ASN A 134 8.06 15.81 10.22
N GLU A 135 8.48 16.45 11.31
CA GLU A 135 7.75 17.61 11.88
C GLU A 135 7.63 18.80 10.93
N TRP A 136 8.45 18.83 9.88
CA TRP A 136 8.49 19.88 8.86
C TRP A 136 7.78 19.49 7.55
N GLU A 137 7.23 18.27 7.45
CA GLU A 137 6.36 17.85 6.34
C GLU A 137 4.95 18.41 6.54
N SER A 138 4.30 18.85 5.46
CA SER A 138 2.94 19.41 5.52
C SER A 138 1.89 18.30 5.69
N LEU A 139 0.97 18.48 6.65
CA LEU A 139 -0.20 17.61 6.89
C LEU A 139 -1.24 17.65 5.76
#